data_AF-A0A3B4W9V9-F1
#
_entry.id   AF-A0A3B4W9V9-F1
#
_cell.length_a   1.000
_cell.length_b   1.000
_cell.length_c   1.000
_cell.angle_alpha   90.00
_cell.angle_beta   90.00
_cell.angle_gamma   90.00
#
_symmetry.space_group_name_H-M   'P 1'
#
loop_
_entity.id
_entity.type
_entity.pdbx_description
1 polymer ?
#
loop_
_entity_poly.entity_id
_entity_poly.type
_entity_poly.pdbx_seq_one_letter_code
_entity_poly.pdbx_strand_id
1 'polypeptide(L)'
;MQLHFTKDVLPDSVSTDFQNLNKLNEQQFHQLIEILFQLLLEPKETERFMQQLTGFAGEHGMSAGPLRNLMKSVLLVPQGALKKNLTAEQIKEDLVTLVTVGTSEIQKVGNIFLQLKLVVRRGNSTENVYMELTLPQFYNFLHEMERAKASMECFS
;
A
#
# COMPACT_ATOMS: atom_id res chain seq x y z
N MET A 1 8.29 9.24 2.50
CA MET A 1 7.76 9.63 1.18
C MET A 1 6.90 10.88 1.40
N GLN A 2 7.12 11.96 0.66
CA GLN A 2 6.42 13.24 0.87
C GLN A 2 5.41 13.45 -0.27
N LEU A 3 4.15 13.70 0.08
CA LEU A 3 3.10 14.03 -0.88
C LEU A 3 3.14 15.53 -1.18
N HIS A 4 2.85 15.94 -2.41
CA HIS A 4 2.86 17.34 -2.78
C HIS A 4 1.64 18.07 -2.21
N PHE A 5 0.46 17.43 -2.19
CA PHE A 5 -0.80 18.04 -1.77
C PHE A 5 -0.88 18.31 -0.26
N THR A 6 -0.08 17.64 0.58
CA THR A 6 0.00 17.87 2.04
C THR A 6 1.45 17.94 2.53
N LYS A 7 1.76 18.89 3.44
CA LYS A 7 3.08 18.88 4.11
C LYS A 7 3.03 18.08 5.42
N ASP A 8 1.82 17.82 5.91
CA ASP A 8 1.56 17.08 7.13
C ASP A 8 1.51 15.58 6.83
N VAL A 9 1.81 14.79 7.86
CA VAL A 9 1.61 13.35 7.83
C VAL A 9 0.12 13.08 7.61
N LEU A 10 -0.19 12.23 6.63
CA LEU A 10 -1.58 11.82 6.43
C LEU A 10 -2.07 10.99 7.62
N PRO A 11 -3.36 11.10 7.98
CA PRO A 11 -3.96 10.16 8.91
C PRO A 11 -3.79 8.71 8.41
N ASP A 12 -3.49 7.77 9.30
CA ASP A 12 -3.35 6.35 8.95
C ASP A 12 -4.61 5.80 8.26
N SER A 13 -5.78 6.37 8.58
CA SER A 13 -7.05 6.02 7.96
C SER A 13 -7.06 6.23 6.44
N VAL A 14 -6.30 7.21 5.92
CA VAL A 14 -6.23 7.46 4.48
C VAL A 14 -5.63 6.26 3.77
N SER A 15 -4.54 5.68 4.29
CA SER A 15 -3.96 4.46 3.71
C SER A 15 -4.98 3.31 3.69
N THR A 16 -5.65 3.07 4.82
CA THR A 16 -6.69 2.05 4.96
C THR A 16 -7.87 2.28 4.03
N ASP A 17 -8.23 3.54 3.77
CA ASP A 17 -9.30 3.87 2.85
C ASP A 17 -8.94 3.47 1.42
N PHE A 18 -7.72 3.78 0.96
CA PHE A 18 -7.21 3.43 -0.37
C PHE A 18 -7.05 1.91 -0.57
N GLN A 19 -6.88 1.12 0.49
CA GLN A 19 -6.92 -0.36 0.39
C GLN A 19 -8.26 -0.88 -0.14
N ASN A 20 -9.36 -0.14 0.02
CA ASN A 20 -10.66 -0.58 -0.50
C ASN A 20 -10.69 -0.63 -2.03
N LEU A 21 -9.77 0.04 -2.72
CA LEU A 21 -9.60 -0.07 -4.17
C LEU A 21 -9.27 -1.51 -4.60
N ASN A 22 -8.59 -2.29 -3.75
CA ASN A 22 -8.27 -3.70 -4.02
C ASN A 22 -9.52 -4.60 -4.10
N LYS A 23 -10.67 -4.13 -3.60
CA LYS A 23 -11.93 -4.89 -3.64
C LYS A 23 -12.70 -4.66 -4.95
N LEU A 24 -12.28 -3.69 -5.74
CA LEU A 24 -12.94 -3.29 -6.98
C LEU A 24 -12.24 -3.97 -8.16
N ASN A 25 -13.00 -4.53 -9.07
CA ASN A 25 -12.50 -4.79 -10.41
C ASN A 25 -12.47 -3.50 -11.25
N GLU A 26 -11.92 -3.58 -12.45
CA GLU A 26 -11.78 -2.42 -13.34
C GLU A 26 -13.12 -1.74 -13.65
N GLN A 27 -14.19 -2.51 -13.94
CA GLN A 27 -15.50 -1.94 -14.26
C GLN A 27 -16.13 -1.24 -13.04
N GLN A 28 -16.04 -1.87 -11.87
CA GLN A 28 -16.51 -1.31 -10.60
C GLN A 28 -15.75 -0.03 -10.24
N PHE A 29 -14.44 0.00 -10.49
CA PHE A 29 -13.64 1.21 -10.29
C PHE A 29 -14.11 2.35 -11.19
N HIS A 30 -14.32 2.10 -12.49
CA HIS A 30 -14.83 3.12 -13.40
C HIS A 30 -16.18 3.67 -12.95
N GLN A 31 -17.14 2.80 -12.61
CA GLN A 31 -18.46 3.21 -12.12
C GLN A 31 -18.36 4.03 -10.82
N LEU A 32 -17.48 3.66 -9.89
CA LEU A 32 -17.26 4.40 -8.64
C LEU A 32 -16.66 5.79 -8.90
N ILE A 33 -15.70 5.91 -9.83
CA ILE A 33 -15.13 7.19 -10.23
C ILE A 33 -16.15 8.08 -10.95
N GLU A 34 -17.03 7.51 -11.75
CA GLU A 34 -18.13 8.26 -12.37
C GLU A 34 -19.06 8.88 -11.32
N ILE A 35 -19.42 8.13 -10.27
CA ILE A 35 -20.22 8.66 -9.15
C ILE A 35 -19.49 9.85 -8.48
N LEU A 36 -18.17 9.72 -8.26
CA LEU A 36 -17.37 10.81 -7.70
C LEU A 36 -17.34 12.05 -8.61
N PHE A 37 -17.16 11.86 -9.92
CA PHE A 37 -17.14 12.98 -10.87
C PHE A 37 -18.51 13.62 -11.03
N GLN A 38 -19.61 12.87 -10.95
CA GLN A 38 -20.96 13.44 -10.88
C GLN A 38 -21.12 14.36 -9.66
N LEU A 39 -20.59 13.98 -8.49
CA LEU A 39 -20.54 14.87 -7.33
C LEU A 39 -19.70 16.12 -7.60
N LEU A 40 -18.56 16.01 -8.29
CA LEU A 40 -17.74 17.18 -8.63
C LEU A 40 -18.43 18.14 -9.61
N LEU A 41 -19.26 17.61 -10.52
CA LEU A 41 -20.07 18.41 -11.46
C LEU A 41 -21.26 19.08 -10.76
N GLU A 42 -21.88 18.37 -9.80
CA GLU A 42 -23.07 18.81 -9.06
C GLU A 42 -22.84 18.79 -7.55
N PRO A 43 -21.94 19.63 -6.98
CA PRO A 43 -21.48 19.50 -5.59
C PRO A 43 -22.56 19.76 -4.52
N LYS A 44 -23.72 20.31 -4.94
CA LYS A 44 -24.88 20.53 -4.05
C LYS A 44 -25.72 19.26 -3.87
N GLU A 45 -25.58 18.28 -4.75
CA GLU A 45 -26.38 17.04 -4.79
C GLU A 45 -25.76 15.94 -3.92
N THR A 46 -25.39 16.28 -2.67
CA THR A 46 -24.72 15.33 -1.76
C THR A 46 -25.63 14.16 -1.37
N GLU A 47 -26.95 14.38 -1.25
CA GLU A 47 -27.92 13.31 -0.97
C GLU A 47 -27.98 12.30 -2.12
N ARG A 48 -28.04 12.78 -3.36
CA ARG A 48 -28.01 11.94 -4.57
C ARG A 48 -26.71 11.14 -4.65
N PHE A 49 -25.57 11.78 -4.40
CA PHE A 49 -24.28 11.09 -4.32
C PHE A 49 -24.30 9.96 -3.27
N MET A 50 -24.81 10.23 -2.07
CA MET A 50 -24.92 9.23 -1.01
C MET A 50 -25.84 8.07 -1.39
N GLN A 51 -26.94 8.34 -2.09
CA GLN A 51 -27.85 7.31 -2.61
C GLN A 51 -27.16 6.46 -3.68
N GLN A 52 -26.48 7.06 -4.65
CA GLN A 52 -25.74 6.36 -5.71
C GLN A 52 -24.62 5.50 -5.13
N LEU A 53 -23.86 6.03 -4.17
CA LEU A 53 -22.78 5.29 -3.50
C LEU A 53 -23.32 4.10 -2.70
N THR A 54 -24.47 4.26 -2.05
CA THR A 54 -25.13 3.18 -1.30
C THR A 54 -25.72 2.12 -2.24
N GLY A 55 -26.31 2.56 -3.37
CA GLY A 55 -26.80 1.68 -4.43
C GLY A 55 -25.67 0.83 -5.02
N PHE A 56 -24.57 1.48 -5.42
CA PHE A 56 -23.35 0.80 -5.87
C PHE A 56 -22.85 -0.22 -4.84
N ALA A 57 -22.80 0.15 -3.56
CA ALA A 57 -22.39 -0.77 -2.51
C ALA A 57 -23.31 -2.01 -2.43
N GLY A 58 -24.63 -1.80 -2.48
CA GLY A 58 -25.62 -2.88 -2.44
C GLY A 58 -25.55 -3.80 -3.66
N GLU A 59 -25.43 -3.24 -4.86
CA GLU A 59 -25.32 -3.99 -6.12
C GLU A 59 -24.08 -4.91 -6.15
N HIS A 60 -22.97 -4.45 -5.58
CA HIS A 60 -21.69 -5.17 -5.61
C HIS A 60 -21.37 -5.93 -4.30
N GLY A 61 -22.33 -6.04 -3.37
CA GLY A 61 -22.15 -6.77 -2.11
C GLY A 61 -21.11 -6.15 -1.15
N MET A 62 -20.92 -4.83 -1.23
CA MET A 62 -19.96 -4.07 -0.43
C MET A 62 -20.64 -3.29 0.69
N SER A 63 -19.86 -2.82 1.66
CA SER A 63 -20.35 -1.87 2.66
C SER A 63 -20.16 -0.44 2.18
N ALA A 64 -21.21 0.39 2.31
CA ALA A 64 -21.16 1.80 1.94
C ALA A 64 -20.24 2.64 2.83
N GLY A 65 -19.95 2.20 4.06
CA GLY A 65 -19.08 2.91 5.01
C GLY A 65 -17.64 3.07 4.48
N PRO A 66 -16.94 1.97 4.18
CA PRO A 66 -15.60 2.02 3.58
C PRO A 66 -15.52 2.80 2.27
N LEU A 67 -16.52 2.65 1.39
CA LEU A 67 -16.56 3.41 0.13
C LEU A 67 -16.71 4.92 0.37
N ARG A 68 -17.53 5.32 1.34
CA ARG A 68 -17.68 6.73 1.73
C ARG A 68 -16.38 7.34 2.24
N ASN A 69 -15.63 6.57 3.04
CA ASN A 69 -14.34 7.03 3.55
C ASN A 69 -13.31 7.13 2.42
N LEU A 70 -13.27 6.14 1.52
CA LEU A 70 -12.46 6.20 0.29
C LEU A 70 -12.77 7.46 -0.53
N MET A 71 -14.04 7.77 -0.79
CA MET A 71 -14.41 8.98 -1.55
C MET A 71 -13.92 10.26 -0.87
N LYS A 72 -14.03 10.36 0.46
CA LYS A 72 -13.49 11.50 1.23
C LYS A 72 -11.96 11.59 1.11
N SER A 73 -11.28 10.47 1.22
CA SER A 73 -9.82 10.38 1.14
C SER A 73 -9.30 10.74 -0.27
N VAL A 74 -9.99 10.31 -1.33
CA VAL A 74 -9.66 10.71 -2.72
C VAL A 74 -9.81 12.22 -2.92
N LEU A 75 -10.83 12.86 -2.33
CA LEU A 75 -11.07 14.30 -2.44
C LEU A 75 -10.00 15.17 -1.75
N LEU A 76 -9.15 14.61 -0.90
CA LEU A 76 -8.02 15.33 -0.29
C LEU A 76 -7.00 15.79 -1.35
N VAL A 77 -6.82 15.00 -2.41
CA VAL A 77 -5.85 15.29 -3.48
C VAL A 77 -6.22 16.57 -4.24
N PRO A 78 -7.40 16.67 -4.91
CA PRO A 78 -7.78 17.90 -5.61
C PRO A 78 -7.91 19.09 -4.65
N GLN A 79 -8.32 18.87 -3.40
CA GLN A 79 -8.35 19.93 -2.39
C GLN A 79 -6.96 20.50 -2.09
N GLY A 80 -5.98 19.63 -1.86
CA GLY A 80 -4.59 20.05 -1.62
C GLY A 80 -3.93 20.60 -2.88
N ALA A 81 -4.27 20.05 -4.05
CA ALA A 81 -3.79 20.52 -5.34
C ALA A 81 -4.16 21.97 -5.61
N LEU A 82 -5.43 22.33 -5.40
CA LEU A 82 -5.91 23.70 -5.53
C LEU A 82 -5.23 24.64 -4.53
N LYS A 83 -5.10 24.23 -3.26
CA LYS A 83 -4.48 25.05 -2.21
C LYS A 83 -3.00 25.34 -2.47
N LYS A 84 -2.30 24.42 -3.13
CA LYS A 84 -0.84 24.49 -3.36
C LYS A 84 -0.46 24.79 -4.80
N ASN A 85 -1.43 25.02 -5.69
CA ASN A 85 -1.21 25.24 -7.12
C ASN A 85 -0.35 24.13 -7.75
N LEU A 86 -0.71 22.87 -7.49
CA LEU A 86 0.03 21.74 -8.02
C LEU A 86 -0.16 21.59 -9.53
N THR A 87 0.90 21.13 -10.18
CA THR A 87 0.89 20.72 -11.59
C THR A 87 0.19 19.38 -11.79
N ALA A 88 -0.22 19.08 -13.02
CA ALA A 88 -0.83 17.79 -13.36
C ALA A 88 0.13 16.62 -13.03
N GLU A 89 1.42 16.80 -13.26
CA GLU A 89 2.47 15.85 -12.95
C GLU A 89 2.54 15.56 -11.45
N GLN A 90 2.52 16.58 -10.59
CA GLN A 90 2.53 16.41 -9.14
C GLN A 90 1.26 15.73 -8.61
N ILE A 91 0.11 16.06 -9.19
CA ILE A 91 -1.16 15.39 -8.85
C ILE A 91 -1.10 13.92 -9.22
N LYS A 92 -0.55 13.60 -10.40
CA LYS A 92 -0.35 12.21 -10.84
C LYS A 92 0.58 11.46 -9.90
N GLU A 93 1.71 12.05 -9.52
CA GLU A 93 2.67 11.45 -8.58
C GLU A 93 2.03 11.17 -7.22
N ASP A 94 1.23 12.10 -6.70
CA ASP A 94 0.51 11.94 -5.43
C ASP A 94 -0.55 10.83 -5.51
N LEU A 95 -1.33 10.77 -6.58
CA LEU A 95 -2.32 9.71 -6.80
C LEU A 95 -1.66 8.33 -6.92
N VAL A 96 -0.57 8.23 -7.69
CA VAL A 96 0.21 7.00 -7.80
C VAL A 96 0.75 6.59 -6.44
N THR A 97 1.25 7.54 -5.66
CA THR A 97 1.78 7.28 -4.31
C THR A 97 0.69 6.76 -3.38
N LEU A 98 -0.48 7.41 -3.33
CA LEU A 98 -1.59 7.00 -2.46
C LEU A 98 -2.13 5.62 -2.82
N VAL A 99 -2.31 5.34 -4.11
CA VAL A 99 -2.70 4.01 -4.58
C VAL A 99 -1.61 3.01 -4.24
N THR A 100 -0.33 3.31 -4.47
CA THR A 100 0.77 2.39 -4.12
C THR A 100 0.79 2.09 -2.63
N VAL A 101 0.67 3.09 -1.76
CA VAL A 101 0.65 2.89 -0.30
C VAL A 101 -0.58 2.11 0.14
N GLY A 102 -1.78 2.47 -0.33
CA GLY A 102 -3.02 1.77 0.01
C GLY A 102 -3.12 0.37 -0.60
N THR A 103 -2.49 0.11 -1.74
CA THR A 103 -2.44 -1.23 -2.35
C THR A 103 -1.26 -2.05 -1.88
N SER A 104 -0.25 -1.41 -1.27
CA SER A 104 0.92 -2.08 -0.70
C SER A 104 0.63 -2.90 0.55
N GLU A 105 -0.63 -2.98 1.04
CA GLU A 105 -1.05 -4.10 1.88
C GLU A 105 -1.23 -5.43 1.13
N ILE A 106 -0.89 -5.45 -0.16
CA ILE A 106 -0.30 -6.63 -0.82
C ILE A 106 1.04 -7.01 -0.15
N GLN A 107 1.55 -6.28 0.87
CA GLN A 107 2.48 -6.77 1.90
C GLN A 107 1.81 -7.68 2.96
N LYS A 108 0.60 -8.19 2.70
CA LYS A 108 0.32 -9.61 2.98
C LYS A 108 0.80 -10.48 1.80
N VAL A 109 2.00 -10.23 1.29
CA VAL A 109 2.79 -11.27 0.64
C VAL A 109 2.98 -12.28 1.76
N GLY A 110 2.37 -13.47 1.64
CA GLY A 110 2.64 -14.57 2.55
C GLY A 110 4.15 -14.63 2.75
N ASN A 111 4.59 -14.46 4.00
CA ASN A 111 6.00 -14.27 4.33
C ASN A 111 6.86 -15.19 3.46
N ILE A 112 7.57 -14.63 2.48
CA ILE A 112 8.50 -15.41 1.66
C ILE A 112 9.66 -15.72 2.58
N PHE A 113 9.69 -16.96 3.06
CA PHE A 113 10.78 -17.48 3.85
C PHE A 113 11.76 -18.19 2.93
N LEU A 114 13.03 -17.88 3.07
CA LEU A 114 14.12 -18.71 2.57
C LEU A 114 14.35 -19.82 3.58
N GLN A 115 14.10 -21.06 3.16
CA GLN A 115 14.48 -22.24 3.92
C GLN A 115 15.93 -22.63 3.59
N LEU A 116 16.79 -22.62 4.60
CA LEU A 116 18.16 -23.12 4.47
C LEU A 116 18.26 -24.46 5.20
N LYS A 117 18.94 -25.42 4.56
CA LYS A 117 19.33 -26.69 5.17
C LYS A 117 20.84 -26.67 5.37
N LEU A 118 21.26 -26.62 6.63
CA LEU A 118 22.65 -26.74 7.04
C LEU A 118 22.94 -28.19 7.44
N VAL A 119 24.07 -28.71 6.99
CA VAL A 119 24.55 -30.04 7.40
C VAL A 119 25.67 -29.81 8.40
N VAL A 120 25.40 -30.05 9.68
CA VAL A 120 26.33 -29.75 10.78
C VAL A 120 26.90 -31.05 11.34
N ARG A 121 28.22 -31.11 11.54
CA ARG A 121 28.86 -32.24 12.19
C ARG A 121 28.95 -31.99 13.70
N ARG A 122 28.39 -32.88 14.51
CA ARG A 122 28.52 -32.87 15.98
C ARG A 122 29.21 -34.16 16.43
N GLY A 123 30.52 -34.07 16.66
CA GLY A 123 31.36 -35.24 16.99
C GLY A 123 31.40 -36.25 15.84
N ASN A 124 30.94 -37.47 16.11
CA ASN A 124 30.90 -38.57 15.13
C ASN A 124 29.60 -38.64 14.32
N SER A 125 28.60 -37.79 14.59
CA SER A 125 27.37 -37.72 13.83
C SER A 125 27.28 -36.47 12.96
N THR A 126 26.44 -36.54 11.93
CA THR A 126 26.09 -35.42 11.06
C THR A 126 24.58 -35.24 11.09
N GLU A 127 24.14 -34.01 11.30
CA GLU A 127 22.73 -33.65 11.43
C GLU A 127 22.33 -32.58 10.42
N ASN A 128 21.07 -32.64 9.98
CA ASN A 128 20.47 -31.61 9.14
C ASN A 128 19.75 -30.60 10.03
N VAL A 129 20.17 -29.35 9.99
CA VAL A 129 19.52 -28.22 10.65
C VAL A 129 18.78 -27.41 9.61
N TYR A 130 17.49 -27.19 9.81
CA TYR A 130 16.65 -26.39 8.93
C TYR A 130 16.36 -25.05 9.58
N MET A 131 16.49 -23.96 8.83
CA MET A 131 16.20 -22.61 9.30
C MET A 131 15.39 -21.85 8.27
N GLU A 132 14.47 -21.02 8.77
CA GLU A 132 13.64 -20.13 7.95
C GLU A 132 14.06 -18.69 8.20
N LEU A 133 14.35 -17.96 7.13
CA LEU A 133 14.65 -16.54 7.19
C LEU A 133 13.66 -15.77 6.33
N THR A 134 13.08 -14.72 6.89
CA THR A 134 12.44 -13.69 6.06
C THR A 134 13.49 -13.03 5.15
N LEU A 135 13.07 -12.45 4.02
CA LEU A 135 13.97 -11.72 3.13
C LEU A 135 14.81 -10.62 3.84
N PRO A 136 14.24 -9.78 4.73
CA PRO A 136 15.05 -8.82 5.50
C PRO A 136 16.11 -9.48 6.37
N GLN A 137 15.78 -10.58 7.05
CA GLN A 137 16.75 -11.32 7.87
C GLN A 137 17.86 -11.94 7.00
N PHE A 138 17.54 -12.42 5.80
CA PHE A 138 18.53 -12.94 4.85
C PHE A 138 19.51 -11.85 4.38
N TYR A 139 19.02 -10.67 4.01
CA TYR A 139 19.90 -9.56 3.61
C TYR A 139 20.78 -9.07 4.77
N ASN A 140 20.24 -8.98 5.99
CA ASN A 140 21.02 -8.68 7.18
C ASN A 140 22.11 -9.74 7.42
N PHE A 141 21.78 -11.03 7.26
CA PHE A 141 22.76 -12.10 7.38
C PHE A 141 23.89 -11.98 6.34
N LEU A 142 23.58 -11.71 5.07
CA LEU A 142 24.60 -11.49 4.03
C LEU A 142 25.52 -10.30 4.37
N HIS A 143 24.95 -9.22 4.87
CA HIS A 143 25.72 -8.06 5.29
C HIS A 143 26.70 -8.39 6.42
N GLU A 144 26.26 -9.13 7.44
CA GLU A 144 27.15 -9.55 8.53
C GLU A 144 28.23 -10.53 8.04
N MET A 145 27.93 -11.42 7.08
CA MET A 145 28.92 -12.30 6.45
C MET A 145 29.98 -11.50 5.67
N GLU A 146 29.58 -10.46 4.95
CA GLU A 146 30.50 -9.56 4.25
C GLU A 146 31.42 -8.83 5.22
N ARG A 147 30.87 -8.29 6.33
CA ARG A 147 31.65 -7.65 7.39
C ARG A 147 32.63 -8.61 8.06
N ALA A 148 32.19 -9.84 8.33
CA ALA A 148 33.05 -10.88 8.91
C ALA A 148 34.20 -11.23 7.95
N LYS A 149 33.92 -11.39 6.65
CA LYS A 149 34.94 -11.63 5.62
C LYS A 149 35.97 -10.48 5.58
N ALA A 150 35.52 -9.24 5.52
CA ALA A 150 36.41 -8.07 5.53
C ALA A 150 37.29 -8.03 6.78
N SER A 151 36.74 -8.41 7.94
CA SER A 151 37.51 -8.50 9.19
C SER A 151 38.57 -9.59 9.17
N MET A 152 38.32 -10.71 8.48
CA MET A 152 39.29 -11.80 8.30
C MET A 152 40.43 -11.40 7.36
N GLU A 153 40.16 -10.58 6.33
CA GLU A 153 41.17 -10.02 5.43
C GLU A 153 42.13 -9.04 6.14
N CYS A 154 41.78 -8.52 7.32
CA CYS A 154 42.71 -7.73 8.14
C CYS A 154 43.77 -8.57 8.87
N PHE A 155 43.66 -9.90 8.86
CA PHE A 155 44.62 -10.83 9.48
C PHE A 155 45.55 -11.50 8.45
N SER A 156 45.47 -11.12 7.17
CA SER A 156 46.40 -11.55 6.11
C SER A 156 47.52 -10.56 5.84
#